data_AF-A0A179BVS9-F1
#
_entry.id   AF-A0A179BVS9-F1
#
_cell.length_a   1.000
_cell.length_b   1.000
_cell.length_c   1.000
_cell.angle_alpha   90.00
_cell.angle_beta   90.00
_cell.angle_gamma   90.00
#
_symmetry.space_group_name_H-M   'P 1'
#
loop_
_entity.id
_entity.type
_entity.pdbx_description
1 polymer ?
#
loop_
_entity_poly.entity_id
_entity_poly.type
_entity_poly.pdbx_seq_one_letter_code
_entity_poly.pdbx_strand_id
1 'polypeptide(L)' 'MQRFEIQALENGMWSVMDRQTGKPIADREGASDRTRLEAQALADFRNGMLIPPAKERISSRLEKIRRAWELLSGKRPPR' A
#
# COMPACT_ATOMS: atom_id res chain seq x y z
N MET A 1 18.08 3.46 -0.16
CA MET A 1 17.45 4.67 -0.75
C MET A 1 16.36 4.21 -1.68
N GLN A 2 15.18 4.84 -1.64
CA GLN A 2 14.05 4.49 -2.50
C GLN A 2 14.34 4.93 -3.94
N ARG A 3 13.92 4.13 -4.93
CA ARG A 3 14.17 4.41 -6.35
C ARG A 3 13.14 5.38 -6.93
N PHE A 4 11.90 5.28 -6.47
CA PHE A 4 10.79 6.08 -6.95
C PHE A 4 10.38 7.08 -5.86
N GLU A 5 10.33 8.35 -6.19
CA GLU A 5 10.02 9.44 -5.26
C GLU A 5 8.89 10.31 -5.81
N ILE A 6 8.08 10.90 -4.92
CA ILE A 6 7.01 11.82 -5.34
C ILE A 6 7.55 13.24 -5.48
N GLN A 7 7.09 13.94 -6.51
CA GLN A 7 7.42 15.35 -6.77
C GLN A 7 6.13 16.13 -6.97
N ALA A 8 6.02 17.30 -6.33
CA ALA A 8 4.92 18.22 -6.56
C ALA A 8 5.13 18.96 -7.90
N LEU A 9 4.06 19.06 -8.68
CA LEU A 9 4.00 19.79 -9.93
C LEU A 9 3.42 21.20 -9.70
N GLU A 10 3.69 22.11 -10.64
CA GLU A 10 3.25 23.51 -10.55
C GLU A 10 1.72 23.68 -10.57
N ASN A 11 1.00 22.70 -11.14
CA ASN A 11 -0.47 22.68 -11.19
C ASN A 11 -1.13 22.13 -9.91
N GLY A 12 -0.36 21.90 -8.84
CA GLY A 12 -0.86 21.33 -7.58
C GLY A 12 -1.04 19.81 -7.59
N MET A 13 -0.76 19.16 -8.73
CA MET A 13 -0.73 17.71 -8.85
C MET A 13 0.65 17.17 -8.45
N TRP A 14 0.78 15.86 -8.45
CA TRP A 14 1.96 15.12 -8.03
C TRP A 14 2.35 14.11 -9.09
N SER A 15 3.65 13.95 -9.30
CA SER A 15 4.21 12.95 -10.21
C SER A 15 5.16 12.03 -9.46
N VAL A 16 5.38 10.83 -9.99
CA VAL A 16 6.37 9.89 -9.46
C VAL A 16 7.60 9.94 -10.35
N MET A 17 8.74 10.28 -9.77
CA MET A 17 10.03 10.36 -10.46
C MET A 17 10.84 9.10 -10.21
N ASP A 18 11.38 8.50 -11.27
CA ASP A 18 12.41 7.47 -11.14
C ASP A 18 13.77 8.14 -10.95
N ARG A 19 14.35 7.97 -9.77
CA ARG A 19 15.63 8.57 -9.39
C ARG A 19 16.81 8.05 -10.21
N GLN A 20 16.69 6.87 -10.84
CA GLN A 20 17.74 6.33 -11.72
C GLN A 20 17.73 6.95 -13.11
N THR A 21 16.54 7.24 -13.66
CA THR A 21 16.39 7.74 -15.02
C THR A 21 16.12 9.24 -15.08
N GLY A 22 15.76 9.85 -13.95
CA GLY A 22 15.36 11.25 -13.85
C GLY A 22 14.03 11.55 -14.56
N LYS A 23 13.27 10.53 -14.95
CA LYS A 23 12.05 10.69 -15.74
C LYS A 23 10.79 10.54 -14.89
N PRO A 24 9.74 11.32 -15.18
CA PRO A 24 8.42 11.08 -14.58
C PRO A 24 7.84 9.78 -15.11
N ILE A 25 7.22 9.02 -14.21
CA ILE A 25 6.46 7.83 -14.55
C ILE A 25 5.07 8.28 -15.01
N ALA A 26 4.86 8.22 -16.32
CA ALA A 26 3.54 8.36 -16.91
C ALA A 26 2.79 7.02 -16.88
N ASP A 27 1.47 7.08 -16.72
CA ASP A 27 0.59 5.92 -16.93
C ASP A 27 0.46 5.59 -18.43
N ARG A 28 -0.32 4.55 -18.74
CA ARG A 28 -0.48 4.01 -20.10
C ARG A 28 -1.07 5.05 -21.08
N GLU A 29 -1.83 6.00 -20.57
CA GLU A 29 -2.40 7.14 -21.30
C GLU A 29 -1.46 8.36 -21.36
N GLY A 30 -0.24 8.27 -20.85
CA GLY A 30 0.72 9.38 -20.85
C GLY A 30 0.49 10.42 -19.76
N ALA A 31 -0.53 10.25 -18.90
CA ALA A 31 -0.78 11.12 -17.76
C ALA A 31 0.29 10.90 -16.66
N SER A 32 1.02 11.95 -16.32
CA SER A 32 1.95 12.00 -15.18
C SER A 32 1.32 12.56 -13.92
N ASP A 33 0.22 13.30 -14.09
CA ASP A 33 -0.38 14.15 -13.06
C ASP A 33 -1.32 13.30 -12.23
N ARG A 34 -0.97 13.14 -10.96
CA ARG A 34 -1.73 12.35 -9.98
C ARG A 34 -2.05 13.18 -8.76
N THR A 35 -3.04 12.77 -7.99
CA THR A 35 -3.20 13.31 -6.64
C THR A 35 -2.00 12.89 -5.79
N ARG A 36 -1.75 13.63 -4.70
CA ARG A 36 -0.64 13.30 -3.77
C ARG A 36 -0.70 11.85 -3.27
N LEU A 37 -1.89 11.37 -2.94
CA LEU A 37 -2.09 10.03 -2.39
C LEU A 37 -1.83 8.95 -3.44
N GLU A 38 -2.27 9.17 -4.68
CA GLU A 38 -2.01 8.26 -5.80
C GLU A 38 -0.53 8.19 -6.15
N ALA A 39 0.15 9.34 -6.20
CA ALA A 39 1.58 9.39 -6.44
C ALA A 39 2.35 8.63 -5.34
N GLN A 40 1.96 8.79 -4.07
CA GLN A 40 2.55 8.06 -2.96
C GLN A 40 2.32 6.55 -3.08
N ALA A 41 1.08 6.13 -3.35
CA ALA A 41 0.75 4.72 -3.53
C ALA A 41 1.52 4.08 -4.70
N LEU A 42 1.68 4.82 -5.81
CA LEU A 42 2.44 4.36 -6.97
C LEU A 42 3.95 4.27 -6.67
N ALA A 43 4.52 5.26 -5.98
CA ALA A 43 5.92 5.23 -5.56
C ALA A 43 6.17 4.04 -4.63
N ASP A 44 5.31 3.83 -3.64
CA ASP A 44 5.38 2.71 -2.70
C ASP A 44 5.26 1.36 -3.43
N PHE A 45 4.29 1.22 -4.34
CA PHE A 45 4.13 0.03 -5.17
C PHE A 45 5.40 -0.26 -6.00
N ARG A 46 5.97 0.76 -6.66
CA ARG A 46 7.17 0.62 -7.50
C ARG A 46 8.43 0.35 -6.69
N ASN A 47 8.50 0.88 -5.48
CA ASN A 47 9.57 0.58 -4.53
C ASN A 47 9.42 -0.81 -3.89
N GLY A 48 8.39 -1.60 -4.25
CA GLY A 48 8.15 -2.90 -3.66
C GLY A 48 7.64 -2.83 -2.23
N MET A 49 7.19 -1.66 -1.78
CA MET A 49 6.47 -1.46 -0.51
C MET A 49 5.00 -1.89 -0.65
N LEU A 50 4.79 -3.05 -1.28
CA LEU A 50 3.55 -3.81 -1.25
C LEU A 50 3.27 -4.16 0.20
N ILE A 51 2.60 -3.25 0.90
CA ILE A 51 2.09 -3.33 2.27
C ILE A 51 2.15 -4.76 2.86
N PRO A 52 3.12 -5.08 3.72
CA PRO A 52 2.94 -6.09 4.75
C PRO A 52 3.02 -5.36 6.09
N PRO A 53 1.87 -4.91 6.62
CA PRO A 53 1.26 -5.72 7.68
C PRO A 53 -0.28 -5.66 7.65
N ALA A 54 -0.92 -5.22 6.55
CA ALA A 54 -2.38 -5.28 6.49
C ALA A 54 -2.85 -6.74 6.55
N LYS A 55 -2.20 -7.64 5.80
CA LYS A 55 -2.52 -9.07 5.84
C LYS A 55 -2.26 -9.69 7.22
N GLU A 56 -1.15 -9.37 7.87
CA GLU A 56 -0.82 -9.85 9.24
C GLU A 56 -1.75 -9.26 10.31
N ARG A 57 -2.12 -7.97 10.18
CA ARG A 57 -3.08 -7.32 11.10
C ARG A 57 -4.50 -7.84 10.88
N ILE A 58 -4.89 -8.14 9.64
CA ILE A 58 -6.20 -8.69 9.31
C ILE A 58 -6.29 -10.14 9.78
N SER A 59 -5.25 -10.96 9.56
CA SER A 59 -5.20 -12.32 10.11
C SER A 59 -5.26 -12.29 11.64
N SER A 60 -4.50 -11.40 12.30
CA SER A 60 -4.55 -11.25 13.76
C SER A 60 -5.94 -10.83 14.28
N ARG A 61 -6.64 -9.92 13.60
CA ARG A 61 -8.00 -9.51 13.98
C ARG A 61 -9.02 -10.62 13.77
N LEU A 62 -8.93 -11.33 12.64
CA LEU A 62 -9.82 -12.46 12.36
C LEU A 62 -9.55 -13.64 13.30
N GLU A 63 -8.29 -13.90 13.67
CA GLU A 63 -7.93 -14.89 14.69
C GLU A 63 -8.48 -14.51 16.06
N LYS A 64 -8.41 -13.23 16.45
CA LYS A 64 -9.04 -12.76 17.70
C LYS A 64 -10.55 -12.94 17.68
N ILE A 65 -11.22 -12.61 16.58
CA ILE A 65 -12.66 -12.80 16.41
C ILE A 65 -13.00 -14.30 16.45
N ARG A 66 -12.21 -15.15 15.78
CA ARG A 66 -12.38 -16.61 15.82
C ARG A 66 -12.22 -17.16 17.24
N ARG A 67 -11.21 -16.73 18.00
CA ARG A 67 -11.01 -17.15 19.39
C ARG A 67 -12.15 -16.70 20.30
N ALA A 68 -12.62 -15.46 20.15
CA ALA A 68 -13.79 -14.97 20.87
C ALA A 68 -15.05 -15.79 20.53
N TRP A 69 -15.22 -16.14 19.25
CA TRP A 69 -16.32 -16.99 18.80
C TRP A 69 -16.23 -18.43 19.33
N GLU A 70 -15.04 -19.05 19.36
CA GLU A 70 -14.81 -20.37 19.96
C GLU A 70 -15.19 -20.39 21.45
N LEU A 71 -14.83 -19.33 22.18
CA LEU A 71 -15.16 -19.18 23.60
C LEU A 71 -16.67 -19.02 23.85
N LEU A 72 -17.34 -18.21 23.03
CA LEU A 72 -18.79 -17.97 23.13
C LEU A 72 -19.62 -19.18 22.66
N SER A 73 -19.15 -19.89 21.64
CA SER A 73 -19.87 -21.05 21.07
C SER A 73 -19.68 -22.35 21.87
N GLY A 74 -18.96 -22.32 23.01
CA GLY A 74 -18.80 -23.46 23.91
C GLY A 74 -18.07 -24.65 23.32
N LYS A 75 -17.47 -24.52 22.12
CA LYS A 75 -16.73 -25.59 21.46
C LYS A 75 -15.36 -25.73 22.11
N ARG A 76 -15.32 -26.49 23.21
CA ARG A 76 -14.06 -27.04 23.73
C ARG A 76 -13.38 -27.82 22.59
N PRO A 77 -12.12 -27.55 22.24
CA PRO A 77 -11.42 -28.44 21.32
C PRO A 77 -11.38 -29.84 21.96
N PRO A 78 -11.64 -30.92 21.21
CA PRO A 78 -11.43 -32.26 21.73
C PRO A 78 -9.94 -32.40 22.06
N ARG A 79 -9.66 -32.91 23.26
CA ARG A 79 -8.31 -33.26 23.72
C ARG A 79 -7.68 -34.31 22.82
#